data_AF-T1C7T1-F1
#
_entry.id   AF-T1C7T1-F1
#
_cell.length_a   1.000
_cell.length_b   1.000
_cell.length_c   1.000
_cell.angle_alpha   90.00
_cell.angle_beta   90.00
_cell.angle_gamma   90.00
#
_symmetry.space_group_name_H-M   'P 1'
#
loop_
_entity.id
_entity.type
_entity.pdbx_description
1 polymer ?
#
loop_
_entity_poly.entity_id
_entity_poly.type
_entity_poly.pdbx_seq_one_letter_code
_entity_poly.pdbx_strand_id
1 'polypeptide(L)' 'MTTAVYPGSFDPIHQGHLDVIDRAGQIFDRVVVGVLDNSLKACLFSAEERAQLVRESLPPGSTVEVVHFSGLAVSFA' A
#
# COMPACT_ATOMS: atom_id res chain seq x y z
N MET A 1 -18.92 0.86 -8.59
CA MET A 1 -17.48 0.58 -8.48
C MET A 1 -16.93 1.35 -7.30
N THR A 2 -16.75 0.69 -6.16
CA THR A 2 -16.21 1.28 -4.93
C THR A 2 -14.70 1.03 -4.86
N THR A 3 -13.93 2.11 -4.70
CA THR A 3 -12.47 2.04 -4.55
C THR A 3 -12.11 2.36 -3.10
N ALA A 4 -11.25 1.54 -2.50
CA ALA A 4 -10.64 1.80 -1.20
C ALA A 4 -9.15 2.10 -1.35
N VAL A 5 -8.68 3.04 -0.55
CA VAL A 5 -7.26 3.42 -0.47
C VAL A 5 -6.75 3.05 0.92
N TYR A 6 -5.66 2.29 0.96
CA TYR A 6 -4.97 1.93 2.20
C TYR A 6 -3.58 2.57 2.22
N PRO A 7 -3.46 3.83 2.66
CA PRO A 7 -2.19 4.53 2.71
C PRO A 7 -1.40 4.15 3.97
N GLY A 8 -0.08 4.06 3.85
CA GLY A 8 0.79 3.72 4.98
C GLY A 8 2.28 3.84 4.66
N SER A 9 3.11 3.79 5.69
CA SER A 9 4.58 3.75 5.52
C SER A 9 5.06 2.36 5.08
N PHE A 10 4.52 1.26 5.60
CA PHE A 10 4.92 -0.10 5.19
C PHE A 10 6.44 -0.32 5.18
N ASP A 11 7.10 -0.02 6.30
CA ASP A 11 8.55 -0.08 6.45
C ASP A 11 8.98 -1.13 7.51
N PRO A 12 9.04 -2.42 7.16
CA PRO A 12 8.50 -3.05 5.95
C PRO A 12 6.99 -3.37 6.09
N ILE A 13 6.43 -4.02 5.07
CA ILE A 13 5.11 -4.64 5.18
C ILE A 13 5.15 -5.84 6.15
N HIS A 14 4.02 -6.12 6.82
CA HIS A 14 3.88 -7.16 7.85
C HIS A 14 2.58 -7.93 7.61
N GLN A 15 2.43 -9.11 8.23
CA GLN A 15 1.23 -9.95 8.07
C GLN A 15 -0.08 -9.24 8.45
N GLY A 16 -0.05 -8.36 9.46
CA GLY A 16 -1.24 -7.56 9.80
C GLY A 16 -1.64 -6.57 8.70
N HIS A 17 -0.69 -6.05 7.92
CA HIS A 17 -1.01 -5.22 6.77
C HIS A 17 -1.66 -6.05 5.65
N LEU A 18 -1.18 -7.28 5.43
CA LEU A 18 -1.74 -8.20 4.45
C LEU A 18 -3.16 -8.64 4.82
N ASP A 19 -3.45 -8.90 6.10
CA ASP A 19 -4.80 -9.18 6.59
C ASP A 19 -5.77 -8.04 6.25
N VAL A 20 -5.35 -6.80 6.48
CA VAL A 20 -6.18 -5.62 6.15
C VAL A 20 -6.41 -5.52 4.64
N ILE A 21 -5.39 -5.78 3.82
CA ILE A 21 -5.51 -5.75 2.35
C ILE A 21 -6.48 -6.84 1.87
N ASP A 22 -6.35 -8.06 2.38
CA ASP A 22 -7.22 -9.18 2.01
C ASP A 22 -8.69 -8.89 2.36
N ARG A 23 -8.93 -8.40 3.58
CA ARG A 23 -10.28 -8.01 4.02
C ARG A 23 -10.85 -6.87 3.19
N ALA A 24 -10.03 -5.90 2.78
CA ALA A 24 -10.48 -4.83 1.89
C ALA A 24 -10.85 -5.37 0.50
N GLY A 25 -10.09 -6.33 -0.04
CA GLY A 25 -10.37 -6.95 -1.33
C GLY A 25 -11.68 -7.74 -1.38
N GLN A 26 -12.21 -8.15 -0.22
CA GLN A 26 -13.52 -8.82 -0.11
C GLN A 26 -14.71 -7.83 -0.04
N ILE A 27 -14.45 -6.54 0.23
CA ILE A 27 -15.49 -5.53 0.48
C ILE A 27 -15.58 -4.53 -0.68
N PHE A 28 -14.45 -4.19 -1.30
CA PHE A 28 -14.35 -3.14 -2.32
C PHE A 28 -14.00 -3.73 -3.68
N ASP A 29 -14.54 -3.11 -4.74
CA ASP A 29 -14.27 -3.54 -6.12
C ASP A 29 -12.80 -3.31 -6.52
N ARG A 30 -12.13 -2.34 -5.89
CA ARG A 30 -10.73 -1.98 -6.15
C ARG A 30 -10.04 -1.55 -4.85
N VAL A 31 -8.83 -2.05 -4.61
CA VAL A 31 -7.99 -1.67 -3.47
C VAL A 31 -6.66 -1.11 -3.97
N VAL A 32 -6.31 0.08 -3.49
CA VAL A 32 -5.03 0.75 -3.79
C VAL A 32 -4.23 0.88 -2.50
N VAL A 33 -3.06 0.25 -2.43
CA VAL A 33 -2.10 0.42 -1.34
C VAL A 33 -1.18 1.58 -1.67
N GLY A 34 -1.30 2.66 -0.90
CA GLY A 34 -0.51 3.88 -1.07
C GLY A 34 0.72 3.88 -0.17
N VAL A 35 1.91 3.68 -0.73
CA VAL A 35 3.16 3.73 0.04
C VAL A 35 3.62 5.18 0.15
N LEU A 36 3.49 5.75 1.35
CA LEU A 36 3.87 7.14 1.57
C LEU A 36 5.38 7.31 1.48
N ASP A 37 5.81 8.20 0.61
CA ASP A 37 7.14 8.77 0.58
C ASP A 37 7.17 10.00 1.50
N ASN A 38 7.68 9.79 2.71
CA ASN A 38 7.83 10.84 3.70
C ASN A 38 9.32 11.07 3.96
N SER A 39 9.87 12.09 3.32
CA SER A 39 11.28 12.48 3.45
C SER A 39 11.67 12.91 4.87
N LEU A 40 10.71 13.21 5.74
CA LEU A 40 10.95 13.56 7.15
C LEU A 40 11.07 12.32 8.06
N LYS A 41 10.70 11.13 7.59
CA LYS A 41 10.86 9.88 8.33
C LYS A 41 12.13 9.17 7.88
N ALA A 42 12.95 8.76 8.85
CA ALA A 42 14.05 7.84 8.60
C ALA A 42 13.46 6.43 8.47
N CYS A 43 13.16 6.03 7.23
CA CYS A 43 12.73 4.67 6.91
C CYS A 43 13.93 3.74 6.70
N LEU A 44 13.76 2.45 6.98
CA LEU A 44 14.73 1.40 6.70
C LEU A 44 14.92 1.19 5.19
N PHE A 45 13.82 1.33 4.43
CA PHE A 45 13.79 1.17 2.97
C PHE A 45 13.27 2.43 2.27
N SER A 46 13.74 2.66 1.05
CA SER A 46 13.19 3.70 0.16
C SER A 46 11.71 3.45 -0.15
N ALA A 47 10.98 4.49 -0.57
CA ALA A 47 9.55 4.33 -0.90
C ALA A 47 9.31 3.33 -2.05
N GLU A 48 10.23 3.29 -3.01
CA GLU A 48 10.22 2.34 -4.12
C GLU A 48 10.45 0.90 -3.64
N GLU A 49 11.48 0.67 -2.81
CA GLU A 49 11.74 -0.65 -2.23
C GLU A 49 10.58 -1.13 -1.36
N ARG A 50 9.98 -0.25 -0.55
CA ARG A 50 8.79 -0.59 0.24
C ARG A 50 7.62 -0.97 -0.65
N ALA A 51 7.33 -0.21 -1.70
CA ALA A 51 6.30 -0.56 -2.67
C ALA A 51 6.59 -1.91 -3.35
N GLN A 52 7.85 -2.20 -3.64
CA GLN A 52 8.26 -3.49 -4.18
C GLN A 52 8.02 -4.63 -3.18
N LEU A 53 8.41 -4.46 -1.92
CA LEU A 53 8.16 -5.44 -0.84
C LEU A 53 6.66 -5.70 -0.64
N VAL A 54 5.82 -4.66 -0.74
CA VAL A 54 4.35 -4.84 -0.74
C VAL A 54 3.93 -5.74 -1.89
N ARG A 55 4.35 -5.44 -3.14
CA ARG A 55 3.96 -6.23 -4.33
C ARG A 55 4.38 -7.69 -4.22
N GLU A 56 5.59 -7.95 -3.74
CA GLU A 56 6.15 -9.30 -3.56
C GLU A 56 5.44 -10.08 -2.45
N SER A 57 4.82 -9.38 -1.49
CA SER A 57 4.07 -10.01 -0.40
C SER A 57 2.62 -10.35 -0.76
N LEU A 58 2.12 -9.88 -1.91
CA LEU A 58 0.77 -10.17 -2.38
C LEU A 58 0.71 -11.54 -3.07
N PRO A 59 -0.44 -12.24 -3.01
CA PRO A 59 -0.63 -13.48 -3.75
C PRO A 59 -0.43 -13.28 -5.25
N PRO A 60 0.13 -14.28 -5.98
CA PRO A 60 0.20 -14.24 -7.43
C PRO A 60 -1.18 -13.97 -8.06
N GLY A 61 -1.26 -13.00 -8.98
CA GLY A 61 -2.52 -12.63 -9.62
C GLY A 61 -3.43 -11.72 -8.79
N SER A 62 -2.95 -11.20 -7.65
CA SER A 62 -3.65 -10.16 -6.89
C SER A 62 -4.00 -8.96 -7.78
N THR A 63 -5.23 -8.47 -7.63
CA THR A 63 -5.75 -7.28 -8.32
C THR A 63 -5.47 -5.98 -7.55
N VAL A 64 -4.78 -6.06 -6.40
CA VAL A 64 -4.43 -4.91 -5.57
C VAL A 64 -3.37 -4.06 -6.27
N GLU A 65 -3.64 -2.76 -6.40
CA GLU A 65 -2.68 -1.82 -6.96
C GLU A 65 -1.76 -1.27 -5.88
N VAL A 66 -0.47 -1.15 -6.18
CA VAL A 66 0.53 -0.63 -5.24
C VAL A 66 1.25 0.54 -5.86
N VAL A 67 1.08 1.72 -5.26
CA VAL A 67 1.63 2.99 -5.75
C VAL A 67 2.35 3.69 -4.60
N HIS A 68 3.58 4.15 -4.84
CA HIS A 68 4.20 5.08 -3.90
C HIS A 68 3.83 6.52 -4.27
N PHE A 69 3.63 7.38 -3.27
CA PHE A 69 3.21 8.75 -3.50
C PHE A 69 3.82 9.69 -2.45
N SER A 70 3.94 10.97 -2.80
CA SER A 70 4.35 12.04 -1.89
C SER A 70 3.20 13.03 -1.68
N GLY A 71 3.22 13.75 -0.55
CA GLY A 71 2.18 14.73 -0.22
C GLY A 71 1.03 14.17 0.61
N LEU A 72 -0.15 14.78 0.49
CA LEU A 72 -1.32 14.43 1.30
C LEU A 72 -2.07 13.24 0.72
N ALA A 73 -2.44 12.26 1.55
CA ALA A 73 -3.18 11.07 1.11
C ALA A 73 -4.52 11.42 0.43
N VAL A 74 -5.22 12.44 0.92
CA VAL A 74 -6.49 12.91 0.33
C VAL A 74 -6.33 13.53 -1.07
N SER A 75 -5.11 13.93 -1.44
CA SER A 75 -4.81 14.46 -2.78
C SER A 75 -4.34 13.36 -3.73
N PHE A 76 -3.98 12.19 -3.20
CA PHE A 76 -3.49 11.06 -3.98
C PHE A 76 -4.63 10.26 -4.62
N ALA A 77 -5.67 9.91 -3.85
CA ALA A 77 -6.78 9.08 -4.31
C ALA A 77 -8.06 9.29 -3.49
#